data_AF-A0AA92V852-F1
#
_entry.id   AF-A0AA92V852-F1
#
_cell.length_a   1.000
_cell.length_b   1.000
_cell.length_c   1.000
_cell.angle_alpha   90.00
_cell.angle_beta   90.00
_cell.angle_gamma   90.00
#
_symmetry.space_group_name_H-M   'P 1'
#
loop_
_entity.id
_entity.type
_entity.pdbx_description
1 polymer ?
#
loop_
_entity_poly.entity_id
_entity_poly.type
_entity_poly.pdbx_seq_one_letter_code
_entity_poly.pdbx_strand_id
1 'polypeptide(L)'
;MIMEYKIMFIDEESTQHDEFENHFEKYWPEANVRCVFPSSTLNEMLEEIEQWQPNAIIVDFQLNDKKTDIKYNVCYNGVELLKEIQLQKCDFPCFVITSYDDEAVANSNDVNFVYIKKNLHFSSDCGKVPFAQRVKSQIDKYLARIENAKAELSVLLEKRKSGKANVKDEEHIVELDSFLEKTIDTTGAIPDEMKHLSNMDRLNSLIDKVDQLIGKFE
;
A
#
# COMPACT_ATOMS: atom_id res chain seq x y z
N MET A 1 3.19 0.15 -22.00
CA MET A 1 2.95 1.42 -21.28
C MET A 1 4.13 1.60 -20.35
N ILE A 2 4.85 2.72 -20.45
CA ILE A 2 5.86 3.06 -19.44
C ILE A 2 5.06 3.46 -18.21
N MET A 3 5.24 2.71 -17.13
CA MET A 3 4.57 3.00 -15.88
C MET A 3 5.32 4.18 -15.25
N GLU A 4 4.66 5.32 -15.15
CA GLU A 4 5.24 6.52 -14.55
C GLU A 4 5.14 6.39 -13.03
N TYR A 5 6.29 6.36 -12.35
CA TYR A 5 6.34 6.25 -10.90
C TYR A 5 6.04 7.60 -10.27
N LYS A 6 4.90 7.70 -9.60
CA LYS A 6 4.46 8.89 -8.89
C LYS A 6 4.82 8.80 -7.41
N ILE A 7 5.55 9.78 -6.90
CA ILE A 7 6.00 9.81 -5.51
C ILE A 7 5.56 11.12 -4.89
N MET A 8 4.83 11.05 -3.79
CA MET A 8 4.40 12.23 -3.06
C MET A 8 5.26 12.39 -1.81
N PHE A 9 5.85 13.58 -1.65
CA PHE A 9 6.57 13.95 -0.44
C PHE A 9 5.81 15.04 0.31
N ILE A 10 5.59 14.82 1.61
CA ILE A 10 4.80 15.70 2.47
C ILE A 10 5.71 16.18 3.61
N ASP A 11 6.01 17.47 3.61
CA ASP A 11 6.87 18.13 4.61
C ASP A 11 6.46 19.60 4.73
N GLU A 12 6.59 20.19 5.90
CA GLU A 12 6.19 21.57 6.18
C GLU A 12 7.23 22.62 5.73
N GLU A 13 8.44 22.21 5.35
CA GLU A 13 9.53 23.08 4.91
C GLU A 13 9.80 22.98 3.40
N SER A 14 9.81 24.13 2.72
CA SER A 14 10.18 24.22 1.30
C SER A 14 11.63 23.80 1.03
N THR A 15 12.54 24.08 1.96
CA THR A 15 13.95 23.65 1.84
C THR A 15 14.10 22.13 1.81
N GLN A 16 13.24 21.40 2.54
CA GLN A 16 13.22 19.95 2.49
C GLN A 16 12.66 19.44 1.17
N HIS A 17 11.69 20.14 0.57
CA HIS A 17 11.19 19.83 -0.77
C HIS A 17 12.32 19.90 -1.80
N ASP A 18 13.10 20.99 -1.79
CA ASP A 18 14.24 21.17 -2.69
C ASP A 18 15.29 20.06 -2.51
N GLU A 19 15.67 19.74 -1.26
CA GLU A 19 16.63 18.66 -0.97
C GLU A 19 16.13 17.30 -1.47
N PHE A 20 14.83 17.04 -1.29
CA PHE A 20 14.20 15.81 -1.69
C PHE A 20 14.13 15.66 -3.22
N GLU A 21 13.70 16.71 -3.93
CA GLU A 21 13.65 16.73 -5.40
C GLU A 21 15.04 16.52 -6.00
N ASN A 22 16.05 17.25 -5.52
CA ASN A 22 17.42 17.09 -5.98
C ASN A 22 17.96 15.66 -5.78
N HIS A 23 17.58 14.99 -4.68
CA HIS A 23 17.97 13.60 -4.45
C HIS A 23 17.31 12.66 -5.45
N PHE A 24 16.00 12.78 -5.66
CA PHE A 24 15.29 11.90 -6.59
C PHE A 24 15.69 12.16 -8.03
N GLU A 25 15.92 13.41 -8.45
CA GLU A 25 16.44 13.72 -9.78
C GLU A 25 17.83 13.06 -10.00
N LYS A 26 18.69 13.06 -8.99
CA LYS A 26 20.02 12.46 -9.08
C LYS A 26 20.01 10.93 -9.12
N TYR A 27 19.17 10.28 -8.31
CA TYR A 27 19.22 8.82 -8.12
C TYR A 27 18.09 8.05 -8.81
N TRP A 28 17.02 8.75 -9.21
CA TRP A 28 15.86 8.18 -9.89
C TRP A 28 15.11 9.24 -10.74
N PRO A 29 15.72 9.77 -11.81
CA PRO A 29 15.17 10.88 -12.60
C PRO A 29 13.86 10.56 -13.33
N GLU A 30 13.54 9.28 -13.49
CA GLU A 30 12.31 8.82 -14.14
C GLU A 30 11.08 8.91 -13.22
N ALA A 31 11.28 9.12 -11.92
CA ALA A 31 10.18 9.29 -10.97
C ALA A 31 9.59 10.70 -11.08
N ASN A 32 8.27 10.77 -11.16
CA ASN A 32 7.51 11.99 -11.02
C ASN A 32 7.32 12.26 -9.52
N VAL A 33 8.16 13.15 -8.99
CA VAL A 33 8.11 13.56 -7.59
C VAL A 33 7.26 14.81 -7.46
N ARG A 34 6.32 14.79 -6.51
CA ARG A 34 5.52 15.95 -6.13
C ARG A 34 5.71 16.22 -4.65
N CYS A 35 6.36 17.32 -4.32
CA CYS A 35 6.42 17.83 -2.96
C CYS A 35 5.19 18.70 -2.66
N VAL A 36 4.57 18.46 -1.52
CA VAL A 36 3.38 19.18 -1.07
C VAL A 36 3.52 19.54 0.39
N PHE A 37 2.93 20.68 0.77
CA PHE A 37 2.77 21.01 2.19
C PHE A 37 1.64 20.16 2.79
N PRO A 38 1.77 19.75 4.07
CA PRO A 38 0.71 19.01 4.73
C PRO A 38 -0.56 19.85 4.81
N SER A 39 -1.71 19.31 4.42
CA SER A 39 -2.99 20.00 4.63
C SER A 39 -3.29 20.18 6.12
N SER A 40 -4.17 21.14 6.45
CA SER A 40 -4.48 21.48 7.85
C SER A 40 -5.14 20.32 8.60
N THR A 41 -5.97 19.55 7.89
CA THR A 41 -6.66 18.37 8.42
C THR A 41 -6.25 17.10 7.68
N LEU A 42 -6.38 15.97 8.37
CA LEU A 42 -6.04 14.65 7.83
C LEU A 42 -6.89 14.33 6.58
N ASN A 43 -8.18 14.62 6.63
CA ASN A 43 -9.10 14.32 5.53
C ASN A 43 -8.75 15.09 4.25
N GLU A 44 -8.42 16.38 4.37
CA GLU A 44 -7.97 17.19 3.22
C GLU A 44 -6.71 16.61 2.58
N MET A 45 -5.76 16.13 3.40
CA MET A 45 -4.53 15.51 2.89
C MET A 45 -4.83 14.20 2.16
N LEU A 46 -5.73 13.38 2.70
CA LEU A 46 -6.16 12.12 2.07
C LEU A 46 -6.88 12.37 0.73
N GLU A 47 -7.70 13.41 0.64
CA GLU A 47 -8.34 13.81 -0.62
C GLU A 47 -7.31 14.21 -1.67
N GLU A 48 -6.26 14.97 -1.32
CA GLU A 48 -5.20 15.34 -2.26
C GLU A 48 -4.41 14.12 -2.73
N ILE A 49 -4.10 13.19 -1.82
CA ILE A 49 -3.45 11.91 -2.14
C ILE A 49 -4.30 11.12 -3.14
N GLU A 50 -5.61 10.99 -2.90
CA GLU A 50 -6.50 10.22 -3.77
C GLU A 50 -6.69 10.89 -5.15
N GLN A 51 -6.66 12.22 -5.22
CA GLN A 51 -6.73 12.94 -6.50
C GLN A 51 -5.49 12.74 -7.38
N TRP A 52 -4.29 12.70 -6.78
CA TRP A 52 -3.05 12.57 -7.56
C TRP A 52 -2.67 11.11 -7.84
N GLN A 53 -3.12 10.19 -6.98
CA GLN A 53 -2.83 8.75 -7.01
C GLN A 53 -1.33 8.45 -7.06
N PRO A 54 -0.57 8.76 -5.99
CA PRO A 54 0.83 8.36 -5.88
C PRO A 54 0.98 6.83 -5.89
N ASN A 55 2.16 6.34 -6.26
CA ASN A 55 2.59 4.96 -6.05
C ASN A 55 3.33 4.78 -4.72
N ALA A 56 3.89 5.85 -4.17
CA ALA A 56 4.44 5.88 -2.83
C ALA A 56 4.23 7.24 -2.16
N ILE A 57 4.07 7.22 -0.84
CA ILE A 57 3.93 8.41 -0.01
C ILE A 57 5.06 8.44 1.01
N ILE A 58 5.69 9.60 1.12
CA ILE A 58 6.79 9.85 2.04
C ILE A 58 6.41 11.08 2.84
N VAL A 59 6.42 11.00 4.16
CA VAL A 59 5.96 12.09 5.03
C VAL A 59 6.94 12.31 6.18
N ASP A 60 7.13 13.58 6.58
CA ASP A 60 7.84 13.87 7.82
C ASP A 60 6.98 13.51 9.05
N PHE A 61 7.62 13.00 10.10
CA PHE A 61 6.91 12.65 11.33
C PHE A 61 6.28 13.87 12.01
N GLN A 62 7.03 14.97 12.13
CA GLN A 62 6.65 16.15 12.92
C GLN A 62 6.23 17.33 12.03
N LEU A 63 5.06 17.23 11.41
CA LEU A 63 4.47 18.23 10.50
C LEU A 63 4.13 19.61 11.12
N ASN A 64 4.56 19.86 12.36
CA ASN A 64 4.41 21.14 13.07
C ASN A 64 5.70 21.63 13.73
N ASP A 65 6.84 20.93 13.56
CA ASP A 65 8.08 21.30 14.24
C ASP A 65 8.55 22.68 13.80
N LYS A 66 8.44 22.98 12.50
CA LYS A 66 8.81 24.27 11.94
C LYS A 66 7.69 24.92 11.13
N LYS A 67 7.15 26.02 11.67
CA LYS A 67 6.09 26.82 11.03
C LYS A 67 6.65 28.03 10.27
N THR A 68 7.76 27.85 9.58
CA THR A 68 8.37 28.91 8.78
C THR A 68 7.60 29.15 7.49
N ASP A 69 7.21 28.07 6.81
CA ASP A 69 6.57 28.14 5.49
C ASP A 69 5.04 27.92 5.55
N ILE A 70 4.55 27.17 6.55
CA ILE A 70 3.11 27.02 6.83
C ILE A 70 2.66 27.91 8.00
N LYS A 71 1.49 28.57 7.84
CA LYS A 71 0.91 29.48 8.86
C LYS A 71 -0.22 28.87 9.68
N TYR A 72 -0.59 27.64 9.39
CA TYR A 72 -1.66 26.90 10.06
C TYR A 72 -1.07 25.76 10.90
N ASN A 73 -1.89 25.19 11.77
CA ASN A 73 -1.51 24.02 12.56
C ASN A 73 -2.01 22.76 11.85
N VAL A 74 -1.14 21.78 11.71
CA VAL A 74 -1.51 20.44 11.21
C VAL A 74 -2.04 19.63 12.39
N CYS A 75 -3.24 19.08 12.31
CA CYS A 75 -3.85 18.38 13.46
C CYS A 75 -3.51 16.88 13.53
N TYR A 76 -2.53 16.43 12.76
CA TYR A 76 -2.06 15.04 12.69
C TYR A 76 -0.54 14.98 12.55
N ASN A 77 0.04 13.81 12.81
CA ASN A 77 1.45 13.50 12.54
C ASN A 77 1.61 12.54 11.34
N GLY A 78 2.85 12.35 10.89
CA GLY A 78 3.14 11.48 9.74
C GLY A 78 2.71 10.02 9.94
N VAL A 79 2.79 9.49 11.17
CA VAL A 79 2.38 8.11 11.48
C VAL A 79 0.86 7.95 11.44
N GLU A 80 0.11 8.94 11.90
CA GLU A 80 -1.36 8.95 11.83
C GLU A 80 -1.85 8.96 10.38
N LEU A 81 -1.24 9.80 9.53
CA LEU A 81 -1.55 9.82 8.10
C LEU A 81 -1.29 8.45 7.46
N LEU A 82 -0.15 7.84 7.76
CA LEU A 82 0.18 6.52 7.23
C LEU A 82 -0.78 5.42 7.65
N LYS A 83 -1.20 5.42 8.92
CA LYS A 83 -2.18 4.45 9.42
C LYS A 83 -3.48 4.54 8.64
N GLU A 84 -3.96 5.75 8.37
CA GLU A 84 -5.20 5.94 7.62
C GLU A 84 -5.08 5.50 6.16
N ILE A 85 -3.94 5.77 5.52
CA ILE A 85 -3.66 5.27 4.16
C ILE A 85 -3.61 3.74 4.15
N GLN A 86 -2.94 3.11 5.13
CA GLN A 86 -2.83 1.65 5.21
C GLN A 86 -4.16 0.97 5.53
N LEU A 87 -5.05 1.65 6.25
CA LEU A 87 -6.43 1.20 6.45
C LEU A 87 -7.20 1.17 5.13
N GLN A 88 -6.95 2.11 4.21
CA GLN A 88 -7.59 2.20 2.90
C GLN A 88 -6.93 1.31 1.82
N LYS A 89 -5.61 1.19 1.85
CA LYS A 89 -4.77 0.47 0.88
C LYS A 89 -3.75 -0.37 1.61
N CYS A 90 -4.06 -1.66 1.75
CA CYS A 90 -3.22 -2.58 2.52
C CYS A 90 -1.83 -2.71 1.88
N ASP A 91 -0.78 -2.62 2.71
CA ASP A 91 0.64 -2.69 2.32
C ASP A 91 1.08 -1.66 1.27
N PHE A 92 0.33 -0.57 1.12
CA PHE A 92 0.70 0.50 0.21
C PHE A 92 2.08 1.08 0.58
N PRO A 93 2.97 1.37 -0.40
CA PRO A 93 4.31 1.87 -0.12
C PRO A 93 4.30 3.24 0.57
N CYS A 94 4.43 3.23 1.89
CA CYS A 94 4.50 4.43 2.71
C CYS A 94 5.80 4.51 3.51
N PHE A 95 6.30 5.72 3.73
CA PHE A 95 7.53 5.97 4.47
C PHE A 95 7.33 7.17 5.38
N VAL A 96 7.69 7.03 6.65
CA VAL A 96 7.85 8.16 7.58
C VAL A 96 9.32 8.47 7.66
N ILE A 97 9.67 9.73 7.48
CA ILE A 97 11.01 10.24 7.66
C ILE A 97 11.02 11.11 8.93
N THR A 98 12.04 11.00 9.78
CA THR A 98 12.12 11.78 11.03
C THR A 98 13.54 12.22 11.36
N SER A 99 13.70 13.43 11.90
CA SER A 99 14.97 13.92 12.46
C SER A 99 15.27 13.43 13.88
N TYR A 100 14.27 12.83 14.56
CA TYR A 100 14.32 12.43 15.96
C TYR A 100 14.24 10.90 16.13
N ASP A 101 15.21 10.37 16.87
CA ASP A 101 15.59 8.97 16.80
C ASP A 101 14.65 8.05 17.63
N ASP A 102 13.96 8.58 18.65
CA ASP A 102 13.26 7.78 19.68
C ASP A 102 11.72 7.81 19.61
N GLU A 103 11.08 8.89 19.16
CA GLU A 103 9.60 9.03 19.24
C GLU A 103 8.83 8.29 18.13
N ALA A 104 9.40 8.20 16.92
CA ALA A 104 8.71 7.61 15.78
C ALA A 104 8.64 6.07 15.86
N VAL A 105 9.68 5.43 16.42
CA VAL A 105 9.75 3.97 16.62
C VAL A 105 8.81 3.52 17.75
N ALA A 106 8.59 4.34 18.77
CA ALA A 106 7.71 4.01 19.88
C ALA A 106 6.21 4.10 19.51
N ASN A 107 5.84 4.89 18.50
CA ASN A 107 4.46 5.15 18.11
C ASN A 107 3.97 4.37 16.86
N SER A 108 4.85 3.60 16.21
CA SER A 108 4.50 2.74 15.08
C SER A 108 4.53 1.25 15.46
N ASN A 109 3.49 0.51 15.06
CA ASN A 109 3.48 -0.96 15.19
C ASN A 109 4.38 -1.64 14.16
N ASP A 110 4.77 -0.92 13.11
CA ASP A 110 5.66 -1.41 12.06
C ASP A 110 6.86 -0.47 11.94
N VAL A 111 7.99 -0.93 12.48
CA VAL A 111 9.28 -0.21 12.48
C VAL A 111 9.86 -0.12 11.06
N ASN A 112 9.38 -0.95 10.13
CA ASN A 112 9.90 -1.03 8.75
C ASN A 112 9.67 0.23 7.90
N PHE A 113 8.74 1.10 8.29
CA PHE A 113 8.39 2.30 7.53
C PHE A 113 9.02 3.59 8.08
N VAL A 114 9.68 3.54 9.25
CA VAL A 114 10.27 4.73 9.89
C VAL A 114 11.75 4.83 9.54
N TYR A 115 12.13 5.95 8.91
CA TYR A 115 13.49 6.25 8.50
C TYR A 115 14.00 7.51 9.19
N ILE A 116 15.21 7.44 9.75
CA ILE A 116 15.83 8.59 10.42
C ILE A 116 16.58 9.43 9.37
N LYS A 117 16.25 10.73 9.22
CA LYS A 117 16.87 11.71 8.27
C LYS A 117 18.39 11.69 8.35
N LYS A 118 18.97 11.61 9.55
CA LYS A 118 20.43 11.54 9.76
C LYS A 118 21.08 10.28 9.19
N ASN A 119 20.33 9.17 9.13
CA ASN A 119 20.78 7.89 8.59
C ASN A 119 20.44 7.72 7.11
N LEU A 120 19.50 8.55 6.61
CA LEU A 120 19.27 8.74 5.19
C LEU A 120 20.42 9.59 4.65
N HIS A 121 21.51 8.92 4.27
CA HIS A 121 22.55 9.57 3.50
C HIS A 121 21.97 9.95 2.12
N PHE A 122 21.49 11.19 2.01
CA PHE A 122 21.22 11.83 0.72
C PHE A 122 22.52 12.03 -0.09
N SER A 123 23.68 11.85 0.56
CA SER A 123 25.02 11.86 -0.03
C SER A 123 25.57 10.45 -0.32
N SER A 124 26.25 10.35 -1.46
CA SER A 124 26.84 9.15 -2.05
C SER A 124 28.16 8.72 -1.39
N ASP A 125 28.15 8.25 -0.14
CA ASP A 125 29.35 7.59 0.42
C ASP A 125 29.06 6.26 1.13
N CYS A 126 29.85 5.27 0.73
CA CYS A 126 30.03 3.93 1.32
C CYS A 126 28.85 2.93 1.29
N GLY A 127 28.69 2.24 0.15
CA GLY A 127 28.21 0.84 0.09
C GLY A 127 26.73 0.55 0.41
N LYS A 128 25.92 1.56 0.73
CA LYS A 128 24.48 1.40 1.01
C LYS A 128 23.62 1.90 -0.17
N VAL A 129 22.51 1.21 -0.43
CA VAL A 129 21.54 1.56 -1.49
C VAL A 129 20.88 2.92 -1.17
N PRO A 130 20.88 3.89 -2.13
CA PRO A 130 20.25 5.21 -1.97
C PRO A 130 18.77 5.12 -1.59
N PHE A 131 18.24 6.13 -0.90
CA PHE A 131 16.85 6.12 -0.46
C PHE A 131 15.86 6.04 -1.63
N ALA A 132 16.06 6.82 -2.69
CA ALA A 132 15.23 6.74 -3.90
C ALA A 132 15.15 5.31 -4.48
N GLN A 133 16.27 4.58 -4.48
CA GLN A 133 16.32 3.19 -4.95
C GLN A 133 15.63 2.21 -4.00
N ARG A 134 15.59 2.50 -2.69
CA ARG A 134 14.80 1.72 -1.72
C ARG A 134 13.30 1.92 -1.94
N VAL A 135 12.87 3.17 -2.13
CA VAL A 135 11.48 3.50 -2.45
C VAL A 135 11.06 2.78 -3.72
N LYS A 136 11.88 2.87 -4.78
CA LYS A 136 11.68 2.12 -6.02
C LYS A 136 11.50 0.62 -5.78
N SER A 137 12.44 0.00 -5.06
CA SER A 137 12.38 -1.43 -4.79
C SER A 137 11.12 -1.85 -4.02
N GLN A 138 10.60 -1.02 -3.13
CA GLN A 138 9.35 -1.31 -2.42
C GLN A 138 8.13 -1.19 -3.32
N ILE A 139 8.07 -0.16 -4.17
CA ILE A 139 7.02 -0.03 -5.17
C ILE A 139 7.04 -1.25 -6.10
N ASP A 140 8.21 -1.62 -6.63
CA ASP A 140 8.37 -2.77 -7.53
C ASP A 140 7.91 -4.07 -6.86
N LYS A 141 8.28 -4.30 -5.59
CA LYS A 141 7.83 -5.47 -4.83
C LYS A 141 6.33 -5.48 -4.61
N TYR A 142 5.74 -4.34 -4.25
CA TYR A 142 4.31 -4.21 -4.06
C TYR A 142 3.54 -4.57 -5.34
N LEU A 143 3.95 -3.99 -6.47
CA LEU A 143 3.36 -4.26 -7.78
C LEU A 143 3.58 -5.70 -8.24
N ALA A 144 4.79 -6.24 -8.07
CA ALA A 144 5.08 -7.63 -8.39
C ALA A 144 4.21 -8.59 -7.56
N ARG A 145 3.96 -8.28 -6.28
CA ARG A 145 3.07 -9.08 -5.43
C ARG A 145 1.62 -9.03 -5.92
N ILE A 146 1.14 -7.86 -6.35
CA ILE A 146 -0.19 -7.72 -6.97
C ILE A 146 -0.28 -8.53 -8.26
N GLU A 147 0.70 -8.40 -9.16
CA GLU A 147 0.69 -9.11 -10.44
C GLU A 147 0.81 -10.64 -10.25
N ASN A 148 1.64 -11.09 -9.30
CA ASN A 148 1.72 -12.50 -8.93
C ASN A 148 0.39 -13.01 -8.37
N ALA A 149 -0.24 -12.27 -7.46
CA ALA A 149 -1.54 -12.63 -6.91
C ALA A 149 -2.63 -12.71 -8.00
N LYS A 150 -2.65 -11.77 -8.96
CA LYS A 150 -3.57 -11.82 -10.12
C LYS A 150 -3.31 -13.02 -11.03
N ALA A 151 -2.05 -13.30 -11.32
CA ALA A 151 -1.66 -14.42 -12.18
C ALA A 151 -2.04 -15.76 -11.53
N GLU A 152 -1.76 -15.90 -10.23
CA GLU A 152 -2.11 -17.08 -9.44
C GLU A 152 -3.62 -17.27 -9.34
N LEU A 153 -4.36 -16.20 -9.03
CA LEU A 153 -5.82 -16.22 -9.01
C LEU A 153 -6.38 -16.66 -10.37
N SER A 154 -5.84 -16.16 -11.48
CA SER A 154 -6.26 -16.55 -12.82
C SER A 154 -6.05 -18.05 -13.08
N VAL A 155 -4.90 -18.61 -12.67
CA VAL A 155 -4.61 -20.04 -12.78
C VAL A 155 -5.59 -20.88 -11.95
N LEU A 156 -5.89 -20.44 -10.72
CA LEU A 156 -6.83 -21.13 -9.83
C LEU A 156 -8.27 -21.06 -10.36
N LEU A 157 -8.68 -19.93 -10.93
CA LEU A 157 -9.99 -19.78 -11.56
C LEU A 157 -10.13 -20.67 -12.80
N GLU A 158 -9.08 -20.84 -13.61
CA GLU A 158 -9.10 -21.82 -14.72
C GLU A 158 -9.14 -23.27 -14.20
N LYS A 159 -8.40 -23.58 -13.14
CA LYS A 159 -8.45 -24.88 -12.46
C LYS A 159 -9.87 -25.17 -11.93
N ARG A 160 -10.53 -24.16 -11.36
CA ARG A 160 -11.93 -24.19 -10.90
C ARG A 160 -12.89 -24.47 -12.06
N LYS A 161 -12.77 -23.74 -13.18
CA LYS A 161 -13.58 -23.96 -14.39
C LYS A 161 -13.40 -25.37 -14.96
N SER A 162 -12.20 -25.93 -14.88
CA SER A 162 -11.91 -27.30 -15.34
C SER A 162 -12.44 -28.40 -14.41
N GLY A 163 -13.06 -28.04 -13.27
CA GLY A 163 -13.58 -28.99 -12.28
C GLY A 163 -12.51 -29.71 -11.47
N LYS A 164 -11.26 -29.22 -11.49
CA LYS A 164 -10.09 -29.85 -10.83
C LYS A 164 -9.65 -29.12 -9.57
N ALA A 165 -10.36 -28.09 -9.15
CA ALA A 165 -10.06 -27.36 -7.91
C ALA A 165 -10.43 -28.21 -6.69
N ASN A 166 -9.55 -28.22 -5.69
CA ASN A 166 -9.80 -28.82 -4.39
C ASN A 166 -10.18 -27.75 -3.36
N VAL A 167 -10.51 -28.16 -2.13
CA VAL A 167 -10.90 -27.25 -1.05
C VAL A 167 -9.83 -26.20 -0.74
N LYS A 168 -8.55 -26.57 -0.78
CA LYS A 168 -7.43 -25.63 -0.56
C LYS A 168 -7.31 -24.60 -1.68
N ASP A 169 -7.60 -25.00 -2.92
CA ASP A 169 -7.62 -24.07 -4.05
C ASP A 169 -8.75 -23.05 -3.90
N GLU A 170 -9.92 -23.46 -3.40
CA GLU A 170 -11.06 -22.56 -3.14
C GLU A 170 -10.80 -21.61 -1.96
N GLU A 171 -10.18 -22.09 -0.87
CA GLU A 171 -9.72 -21.24 0.24
C GLU A 171 -8.71 -20.20 -0.27
N HIS A 172 -7.73 -20.62 -1.06
CA HIS A 172 -6.70 -19.72 -1.56
C HIS A 172 -7.22 -18.72 -2.59
N ILE A 173 -8.25 -19.08 -3.38
CA ILE A 173 -8.97 -18.13 -4.24
C ILE A 173 -9.59 -17.02 -3.38
N VAL A 174 -10.24 -17.36 -2.26
CA VAL A 174 -10.83 -16.35 -1.36
C VAL A 174 -9.75 -15.46 -0.75
N GLU A 175 -8.64 -16.04 -0.29
CA GLU A 175 -7.51 -15.27 0.26
C GLU A 175 -6.94 -14.27 -0.76
N LEU A 176 -6.66 -14.72 -1.98
CA LEU A 176 -6.09 -13.89 -3.04
C LEU A 176 -7.08 -12.81 -3.50
N ASP A 177 -8.35 -13.16 -3.63
CA ASP A 177 -9.41 -12.21 -4.01
C ASP A 177 -9.57 -11.12 -2.94
N SER A 178 -9.60 -11.49 -1.66
CA SER A 178 -9.65 -10.54 -0.56
C SER A 178 -8.39 -9.71 -0.41
N PHE A 179 -7.21 -10.26 -0.70
CA PHE A 179 -5.99 -9.48 -0.80
C PHE A 179 -6.07 -8.44 -1.93
N LEU A 180 -6.49 -8.85 -3.13
CA LEU A 180 -6.59 -7.95 -4.28
C LEU A 180 -7.64 -6.85 -4.06
N GLU A 181 -8.79 -7.17 -3.46
CA GLU A 181 -9.79 -6.17 -3.07
C GLU A 181 -9.18 -5.13 -2.11
N LYS A 182 -8.49 -5.57 -1.05
CA LYS A 182 -7.83 -4.69 -0.07
C LYS A 182 -6.70 -3.84 -0.67
N THR A 183 -6.12 -4.24 -1.80
CA THR A 183 -5.11 -3.43 -2.52
C THR A 183 -5.72 -2.37 -3.45
N ILE A 184 -6.98 -2.53 -3.86
CA ILE A 184 -7.71 -1.60 -4.72
C ILE A 184 -8.47 -0.59 -3.87
N ASP A 185 -9.22 -1.08 -2.87
CA ASP A 185 -9.99 -0.29 -1.91
C ASP A 185 -10.51 -1.21 -0.78
N THR A 186 -10.07 -1.00 0.46
CA THR A 186 -10.57 -1.78 1.61
C THR A 186 -11.99 -1.40 2.02
N THR A 187 -12.49 -0.20 1.68
CA THR A 187 -13.81 0.27 2.13
C THR A 187 -14.97 -0.38 1.36
N GLY A 188 -14.68 -0.96 0.20
CA GLY A 188 -15.59 -1.77 -0.61
C GLY A 188 -15.36 -3.29 -0.52
N ALA A 189 -14.41 -3.75 0.31
CA ALA A 189 -14.02 -5.16 0.38
C ALA A 189 -15.19 -6.02 0.87
N ILE A 190 -15.51 -7.09 0.13
CA ILE A 190 -16.59 -8.00 0.50
C ILE A 190 -16.09 -8.87 1.67
N PRO A 191 -16.85 -8.98 2.78
CA PRO A 191 -16.43 -9.78 3.93
C PRO A 191 -16.09 -11.23 3.53
N ASP A 192 -14.97 -11.73 4.04
CA ASP A 192 -14.48 -13.10 3.77
C ASP A 192 -15.57 -14.15 4.06
N GLU A 193 -16.36 -13.94 5.12
CA GLU A 193 -17.48 -14.81 5.51
C GLU A 193 -18.58 -14.90 4.43
N MET A 194 -18.88 -13.81 3.71
CA MET A 194 -19.85 -13.81 2.61
C MET A 194 -19.33 -14.55 1.37
N LYS A 195 -18.02 -14.48 1.11
CA LYS A 195 -17.38 -15.23 0.02
C LYS A 195 -17.36 -16.73 0.31
N HIS A 196 -17.08 -17.11 1.56
CA HIS A 196 -17.17 -18.49 2.02
C HIS A 196 -18.60 -19.04 1.99
N LEU A 197 -19.61 -18.25 2.37
CA LEU A 197 -21.03 -18.65 2.31
C LEU A 197 -21.48 -18.96 0.87
N SER A 198 -21.11 -18.11 -0.10
CA SER A 198 -21.42 -18.35 -1.52
C SER A 198 -20.78 -19.64 -2.07
N ASN A 199 -19.58 -19.98 -1.57
CA ASN A 199 -18.92 -21.24 -1.89
C ASN A 199 -19.57 -22.45 -1.20
N MET A 200 -20.03 -22.32 0.05
CA MET A 200 -20.77 -23.36 0.78
C MET A 200 -22.15 -23.63 0.16
N ASP A 201 -22.88 -22.61 -0.26
CA ASP A 201 -24.18 -22.77 -0.92
C ASP A 201 -24.04 -23.48 -2.26
N ARG A 202 -22.96 -23.22 -3.00
CA ARG A 202 -22.63 -23.96 -4.22
C ARG A 202 -22.26 -25.41 -3.97
N LEU A 203 -21.49 -25.68 -2.91
CA LEU A 203 -21.15 -27.05 -2.46
C LEU A 203 -22.40 -27.83 -2.06
N ASN A 204 -23.30 -27.22 -1.28
CA ASN A 204 -24.58 -27.80 -0.90
C ASN A 204 -25.46 -28.07 -2.14
N SER A 205 -25.50 -27.14 -3.10
CA SER A 205 -26.25 -27.34 -4.34
C SER A 205 -25.69 -28.47 -5.22
N LEU A 206 -24.39 -28.76 -5.12
CA LEU A 206 -23.74 -29.86 -5.82
C LEU A 206 -24.02 -31.20 -5.12
N ILE A 207 -24.00 -31.21 -3.78
CA ILE A 207 -24.39 -32.38 -2.98
C ILE A 207 -25.86 -32.73 -3.23
N ASP A 208 -26.77 -31.74 -3.20
CA ASP A 208 -28.19 -31.95 -3.50
C ASP A 208 -28.41 -32.51 -4.92
N LYS A 209 -27.62 -32.07 -5.90
CA LYS A 209 -27.68 -32.61 -7.27
C LYS A 209 -27.14 -34.03 -7.38
N VAL A 210 -26.13 -34.38 -6.60
CA VAL A 210 -25.57 -35.74 -6.54
C VAL A 210 -26.57 -36.67 -5.84
N ASP A 211 -27.20 -36.25 -4.75
CA ASP A 211 -28.24 -37.02 -4.06
C ASP A 211 -29.49 -37.21 -4.94
N GLN A 212 -29.86 -36.20 -5.73
CA GLN A 212 -30.93 -36.33 -6.73
C GLN A 212 -30.59 -37.28 -7.88
N LEU A 213 -29.30 -37.48 -8.19
CA LEU A 213 -28.86 -38.45 -9.18
C LEU A 213 -28.88 -39.86 -8.59
N ILE A 214 -28.43 -40.04 -7.36
CA ILE A 214 -28.44 -41.34 -6.66
C ILE A 214 -29.88 -41.82 -6.42
N GLY A 215 -30.79 -40.94 -6.00
CA GLY A 215 -32.20 -41.26 -5.81
C GLY A 215 -33.00 -41.53 -7.10
N LYS A 216 -32.37 -41.42 -8.28
CA LYS A 216 -32.96 -41.85 -9.58
C LYS A 216 -32.53 -43.25 -10.01
N PHE A 217 -31.61 -43.87 -9.27
CA PHE A 217 -31.13 -45.24 -9.51
C PHE A 217 -31.63 -46.26 -8.47
N GLU A 218 -32.52 -45.84 -7.55
CA GLU A 218 -33.41 -46.70 -6.75
C GLU A 218 -34.83 -46.70 -7.36
#